data_AF-A0A2K4YDT2-F1
#
_entry.id   AF-A0A2K4YDT2-F1
#
_cell.length_a   1.000
_cell.length_b   1.000
_cell.length_c   1.000
_cell.angle_alpha   90.00
_cell.angle_beta   90.00
_cell.angle_gamma   90.00
#
_symmetry.space_group_name_H-M   'P 1'
#
loop_
_entity.id
_entity.type
_entity.pdbx_description
1 polymer ?
#
loop_
_entity_poly.entity_id
_entity_poly.type
_entity_poly.pdbx_seq_one_letter_code
_entity_poly.pdbx_strand_id
1 'polypeptide(L)' 'MTNNTQAAPQETPEKDTSEWVTGDEPMTGPQRSYLHTLAQEAGRDVPDDLTKAQASELIDELQQATGRGAD' A
#
# COMPACT_ATOMS: atom_id res chain seq x y z
N MET A 1 -18.22 11.69 -52.03
CA MET A 1 -18.49 11.59 -50.58
C MET A 1 -17.18 11.80 -49.86
N THR A 2 -17.04 12.90 -49.12
CA THR A 2 -15.77 13.30 -48.49
C THR A 2 -15.79 12.94 -47.00
N ASN A 3 -14.75 12.20 -46.58
CA ASN A 3 -14.10 12.08 -45.26
C ASN A 3 -14.88 12.50 -43.99
N ASN A 4 -14.93 11.63 -42.97
CA ASN A 4 -14.20 11.92 -41.72
C ASN A 4 -14.10 10.72 -40.77
N THR A 5 -12.87 10.43 -40.36
CA THR A 5 -12.49 9.63 -39.20
C THR A 5 -12.96 10.33 -37.92
N GLN A 6 -13.55 9.60 -36.98
CA GLN A 6 -13.47 9.97 -35.57
C GLN A 6 -13.48 8.69 -34.73
N ALA A 7 -12.29 8.08 -34.58
CA ALA A 7 -12.03 7.24 -33.43
C ALA A 7 -12.01 8.17 -32.20
N ALA A 8 -12.91 7.93 -31.24
CA ALA A 8 -12.85 8.59 -29.96
C ALA A 8 -11.58 8.13 -29.23
N PRO A 9 -10.76 9.04 -28.67
CA PRO A 9 -9.65 8.62 -27.83
C PRO A 9 -10.22 7.88 -26.61
N GLN A 10 -9.94 6.58 -26.53
CA GLN A 10 -10.08 5.80 -25.30
C GLN A 10 -8.88 6.16 -24.41
N GLU A 11 -8.80 7.40 -23.96
CA GLU A 11 -7.80 7.81 -22.97
C GLU A 11 -8.37 7.40 -21.60
N THR A 12 -8.16 6.14 -21.24
CA THR A 12 -8.20 5.75 -19.82
C THR A 12 -7.16 6.62 -19.12
N PRO A 13 -7.51 7.36 -18.05
CA PRO A 13 -6.49 8.01 -17.25
C PRO A 13 -5.71 6.88 -16.57
N GLU A 14 -4.58 6.49 -17.17
CA GLU A 14 -3.49 5.81 -16.49
C GLU A 14 -2.95 6.81 -15.48
N LYS A 15 -3.67 6.91 -14.36
CA LYS A 15 -3.30 7.76 -13.25
C LYS A 15 -1.97 7.23 -12.75
N ASP A 16 -0.91 7.98 -13.03
CA ASP A 16 0.44 7.71 -12.56
C ASP A 16 0.37 7.50 -11.04
N THR A 17 0.46 6.24 -10.61
CA THR A 17 0.22 5.84 -9.21
C THR A 17 1.21 6.50 -8.25
N SER A 18 2.31 7.05 -8.79
CA SER A 18 3.29 7.86 -8.11
C SER A 18 2.76 9.22 -7.60
N GLU A 19 1.61 9.71 -8.07
CA GLU A 19 0.96 10.92 -7.52
C GLU A 19 0.08 10.65 -6.29
N TRP A 20 -0.11 9.39 -5.89
CA TRP A 20 -0.94 9.06 -4.73
C TRP A 20 -0.15 9.26 -3.42
N VAL A 21 -0.12 10.52 -2.96
CA VAL A 21 0.40 10.98 -1.65
C VAL A 21 -0.13 10.24 -0.42
N THR A 22 -1.13 9.37 -0.57
CA THR A 22 -1.69 8.59 0.55
C THR A 22 -0.67 7.65 1.21
N GLY A 23 0.44 7.34 0.55
CA GLY A 23 1.50 6.50 1.11
C GLY A 23 2.26 7.20 2.24
N ASP A 24 2.52 8.50 2.11
CA ASP A 24 3.31 9.31 3.06
C ASP A 24 2.49 9.82 4.26
N GLU A 25 1.17 9.59 4.26
CA GLU A 25 0.32 9.87 5.41
C GLU A 25 0.77 9.05 6.63
N PRO A 26 0.57 9.53 7.87
CA PRO A 26 0.82 8.71 9.05
C PRO A 26 0.06 7.38 8.97
N MET A 27 0.65 6.31 9.50
CA MET A 27 -0.04 5.02 9.53
C MET A 27 -1.39 5.13 10.22
N THR A 28 -2.36 4.40 9.69
CA THR A 28 -3.71 4.39 10.24
C THR A 28 -3.73 3.67 11.59
N GLY A 29 -4.70 3.98 12.45
CA GLY A 29 -4.90 3.27 13.72
C GLY A 29 -4.97 1.74 13.57
N PRO A 30 -5.73 1.18 12.60
CA PRO A 30 -5.74 -0.25 12.33
C PRO A 30 -4.37 -0.81 11.92
N GLN A 31 -3.61 -0.12 11.07
CA GLN A 31 -2.25 -0.55 10.70
C GLN A 31 -1.35 -0.60 11.94
N ARG A 32 -1.37 0.44 12.78
CA ARG A 32 -0.58 0.46 14.03
C ARG A 32 -0.91 -0.72 14.94
N SER A 33 -2.18 -0.95 15.22
CA SER A 33 -2.61 -2.03 16.10
C SER A 33 -2.19 -3.40 15.56
N TYR A 34 -2.36 -3.64 14.26
CA TYR A 34 -2.00 -4.91 13.64
C TYR A 34 -0.49 -5.12 13.57
N LEU A 35 0.26 -4.08 13.19
CA LEU A 35 1.72 -4.09 13.17
C LEU A 35 2.29 -4.43 14.55
N HIS A 36 1.75 -3.83 15.63
CA HIS A 36 2.20 -4.11 17.00
C HIS A 36 1.95 -5.57 17.41
N THR A 37 0.80 -6.15 17.03
CA THR A 37 0.55 -7.59 17.26
C THR A 37 1.57 -8.47 16.54
N LEU A 38 1.82 -8.20 15.26
CA LEU A 38 2.79 -8.95 14.47
C LEU A 38 4.22 -8.79 15.00
N ALA A 39 4.59 -7.58 15.41
CA ALA A 39 5.89 -7.27 15.99
C ALA A 39 6.12 -8.03 17.30
N GLN A 40 5.11 -8.06 18.18
CA GLN A 40 5.15 -8.82 19.43
C GLN A 40 5.33 -10.32 19.22
N GLU A 41 4.69 -10.88 18.20
CA GLU A 41 4.81 -12.31 17.86
C GLU A 41 6.14 -12.65 17.20
N ALA A 42 6.66 -11.75 16.36
CA ALA A 42 7.98 -11.87 15.76
C ALA A 42 9.12 -11.56 16.76
N GLY A 43 8.80 -11.07 17.96
CA GLY A 43 9.79 -10.62 18.95
C GLY A 43 10.62 -9.43 18.47
N ARG A 44 10.01 -8.53 17.67
CA ARG A 44 10.64 -7.35 17.08
C ARG A 44 10.04 -6.07 17.65
N ASP A 45 10.88 -5.05 17.75
CA ASP A 45 10.42 -3.67 17.94
C ASP A 45 10.13 -3.02 16.59
N VAL A 46 9.11 -2.15 16.56
CA VAL A 46 8.72 -1.37 15.38
C VAL A 46 8.54 0.10 15.75
N PRO A 47 8.90 1.06 14.87
CA PRO A 47 8.68 2.48 15.12
C PRO A 47 7.18 2.83 15.16
N ASP A 48 6.79 3.78 16.01
CA ASP A 48 5.42 4.28 16.13
C ASP A 48 5.06 5.38 15.10
N ASP A 49 6.06 5.94 14.43
CA ASP A 49 6.00 7.09 13.52
C ASP A 49 6.17 6.70 12.05
N LEU A 50 5.68 5.51 11.68
CA LEU A 50 5.65 5.05 10.30
C LEU A 50 4.56 5.76 9.49
N THR A 51 4.86 5.96 8.21
CA THR A 51 3.84 6.28 7.22
C THR A 51 2.96 5.07 6.92
N LYS A 52 1.82 5.30 6.29
CA LYS A 52 0.86 4.27 5.87
C LYS A 52 1.52 3.27 4.94
N ALA A 53 2.34 3.72 3.99
CA ALA A 53 3.07 2.84 3.07
C ALA A 53 4.07 1.97 3.82
N GLN A 54 4.93 2.58 4.65
CA GLN A 54 5.92 1.85 5.45
C GLN A 54 5.26 0.83 6.40
N ALA A 55 4.15 1.20 7.04
CA ALA A 55 3.41 0.28 7.90
C ALA A 55 2.85 -0.91 7.10
N SER A 56 2.33 -0.71 5.89
CA SER A 56 1.88 -1.80 5.02
C SER A 56 3.03 -2.73 4.62
N GLU A 57 4.18 -2.20 4.19
CA GLU A 57 5.36 -3.02 3.85
C GLU A 57 5.85 -3.85 5.03
N LEU A 58 5.91 -3.24 6.22
CA LEU A 58 6.38 -3.91 7.44
C LEU A 58 5.39 -4.96 7.93
N ILE A 59 4.08 -4.73 7.75
CA ILE A 59 3.03 -5.72 8.01
C ILE A 59 3.25 -6.96 7.12
N ASP A 60 3.54 -6.78 5.83
CA ASP A 60 3.77 -7.90 4.90
C ASP A 60 5.04 -8.68 5.28
N GLU A 61 6.12 -7.99 5.65
CA GLU A 61 7.35 -8.61 6.12
C GLU A 61 7.11 -9.45 7.39
N LEU A 62 6.42 -8.89 8.38
CA LEU A 62 6.16 -9.57 9.65
C LEU A 62 5.16 -10.73 9.49
N GLN A 63 4.16 -10.62 8.60
CA GLN A 63 3.27 -11.73 8.27
C GLN A 63 4.04 -12.92 7.69
N GLN A 64 5.01 -12.68 6.82
CA GLN A 64 5.88 -13.73 6.29
C GLN A 64 6.76 -14.33 7.40
N ALA A 65 7.36 -13.49 8.24
CA ALA A 65 8.23 -13.94 9.34
C ALA A 65 7.47 -14.75 10.40
N THR A 66 6.19 -14.44 10.63
CA THR A 66 5.31 -15.14 11.59
C THR A 66 4.57 -16.33 10.97
N GLY A 67 4.75 -16.60 9.66
CA GLY A 67 4.12 -17.71 8.96
C GLY A 67 2.62 -17.53 8.69
N ARG A 68 2.13 -16.29 8.62
CA ARG A 68 0.71 -15.95 8.33
C ARG A 68 0.43 -15.62 6.86
N GLY A 69 1.46 -15.27 6.07
CA GLY A 69 1.30 -14.81 4.69
C GLY A 69 1.38 -15.89 3.61
N ALA A 70 1.14 -17.16 3.96
CA ALA A 70 1.26 -18.29 3.03
C ALA A 70 -0.10 -18.96 2.82
N ASP A 71 -0.85 -18.49 1.80
CA ASP A 71 -1.91 -19.22 1.10
C ASP A 71 -1.88 -18.86 -0.39
#